data_AF-A0A934U3G6-F1
#
_entry.id   AF-A0A934U3G6-F1
#
_cell.length_a   1.000
_cell.length_b   1.000
_cell.length_c   1.000
_cell.angle_alpha   90.00
_cell.angle_beta   90.00
_cell.angle_gamma   90.00
#
_symmetry.space_group_name_H-M   'P 1'
#
loop_
_entity.id
_entity.type
_entity.pdbx_description
1 polymer ?
#
loop_
_entity_poly.entity_id
_entity_poly.type
_entity_poly.pdbx_seq_one_letter_code
_entity_poly.pdbx_strand_id
1 'polypeptide(L)'
;MAAGTAGSVSRWALLLAVPTAALGVSLAWQLAAPAQPQPSSMVRVIADCMGALVLGLAAIGRLQTSGRRKVVSQQDLWRPMAIAAGVWTVAEIVLLAFEASDVESSRVSDLGASQFLSFLTHISSGQVGIAAVACTAGLVAYAAVAFRQNANWSADPALVLSALALVIRPITGHMSLQPFGALLGATHALAAGLWFGLLAALALLVRTRGGWAELLPRYSEWAWRFVVVLTVSGVVNAAVRIGAFGPLFDTAYGRVVLAKTVVLVLLVGLGWWWRRTWVRQAAAHRMEADESLRRAIIEVVAMAVVFGLAAALATTA
;
A
#
# COMPACT_ATOMS: atom_id res chain seq x y z
N MET A 1 32.28 3.68 29.25
CA MET A 1 31.47 4.85 28.88
C MET A 1 31.73 5.12 27.40
N ALA A 2 30.91 4.56 26.52
CA ALA A 2 30.97 4.81 25.07
C ALA A 2 29.55 5.11 24.63
N ALA A 3 29.15 6.38 24.77
CA ALA A 3 27.94 6.89 24.16
C ALA A 3 28.20 6.94 22.65
N GLY A 4 27.90 5.84 21.96
CA GLY A 4 27.85 5.83 20.51
C GLY A 4 26.86 6.90 20.07
N THR A 5 27.33 7.87 19.31
CA THR A 5 26.52 8.86 18.60
C THR A 5 25.66 8.10 17.60
N ALA A 6 24.49 7.64 18.05
CA ALA A 6 23.46 7.15 17.15
C ALA A 6 23.10 8.32 16.23
N GLY A 7 23.60 8.29 14.99
CA GLY A 7 23.28 9.29 13.99
C GLY A 7 21.76 9.42 13.86
N SER A 8 21.25 10.65 13.86
CA SER A 8 19.82 10.88 13.74
C SER A 8 19.31 10.27 12.45
N VAL A 9 18.32 9.38 12.56
CA VAL A 9 17.80 8.65 11.41
C VAL A 9 16.91 9.60 10.62
N SER A 10 17.33 9.91 9.40
CA SER A 10 16.58 10.79 8.51
C SER A 10 15.29 10.11 8.04
N ARG A 11 14.15 10.79 8.17
CA ARG A 11 12.87 10.34 7.61
C ARG A 11 12.90 10.20 6.09
N TRP A 12 13.84 10.88 5.42
CA TRP A 12 14.07 10.70 3.99
C TRP A 12 14.48 9.28 3.63
N ALA A 13 14.95 8.47 4.59
CA ALA A 13 15.19 7.05 4.37
C ALA A 13 13.90 6.26 4.08
N LEU A 14 12.69 6.80 4.33
CA LEU A 14 11.44 6.24 3.80
C LEU A 14 11.42 6.20 2.27
N LEU A 15 12.16 7.08 1.58
CA LEU A 15 12.28 7.03 0.12
C LEU A 15 12.97 5.76 -0.37
N LEU A 16 13.68 5.02 0.49
CA LEU A 16 14.22 3.69 0.16
C LEU A 16 13.11 2.66 -0.12
N ALA A 17 11.86 2.93 0.26
CA ALA A 17 10.71 2.12 -0.14
C ALA A 17 10.52 2.13 -1.67
N VAL A 18 10.91 3.21 -2.38
CA VAL A 18 10.77 3.31 -3.84
C VAL A 18 11.70 2.35 -4.58
N PRO A 19 13.04 2.36 -4.39
CA PRO A 19 13.92 1.41 -5.06
C PRO A 19 13.65 -0.04 -4.61
N THR A 20 13.23 -0.28 -3.36
CA THR A 20 12.90 -1.64 -2.92
C THR A 20 11.59 -2.18 -3.48
N ALA A 21 10.58 -1.33 -3.65
CA ALA A 21 9.40 -1.64 -4.44
C ALA A 21 9.76 -2.00 -5.88
N ALA A 22 10.63 -1.21 -6.53
CA ALA A 22 11.11 -1.51 -7.88
C ALA A 22 11.91 -2.81 -7.96
N LEU A 23 12.71 -3.13 -6.93
CA LEU A 23 13.38 -4.43 -6.80
C LEU A 23 12.37 -5.58 -6.69
N GLY A 24 11.28 -5.39 -5.94
CA GLY A 24 10.18 -6.36 -5.86
C GLY A 24 9.53 -6.61 -7.22
N VAL A 25 9.26 -5.56 -8.00
CA VAL A 25 8.74 -5.69 -9.37
C VAL A 25 9.73 -6.44 -10.27
N SER A 26 11.01 -6.08 -10.19
CA SER A 26 12.08 -6.72 -10.97
C SER A 26 12.25 -8.20 -10.64
N LEU A 27 12.15 -8.56 -9.36
CA LEU A 27 12.19 -9.95 -8.89
C LEU A 27 10.99 -10.74 -9.41
N ALA A 28 9.79 -10.16 -9.39
CA ALA A 28 8.61 -10.83 -9.94
C ALA A 28 8.74 -11.09 -11.45
N TRP A 29 9.29 -10.16 -12.22
CA TRP A 29 9.53 -10.39 -13.65
C TRP A 29 10.52 -11.52 -13.91
N GLN A 30 11.60 -11.61 -13.13
CA GLN A 30 12.55 -12.72 -13.23
C GLN A 30 11.89 -14.07 -12.92
N LEU A 31 11.03 -14.10 -11.89
CA LEU A 31 10.27 -15.29 -11.50
C LEU A 31 9.14 -15.64 -12.49
N ALA A 32 8.61 -14.65 -13.22
CA ALA A 32 7.54 -14.83 -14.19
C ALA A 32 8.03 -15.18 -15.60
N ALA A 33 9.35 -15.30 -15.83
CA ALA A 33 9.91 -15.65 -17.13
C ALA A 33 9.27 -16.94 -17.71
N PRO A 34 8.84 -16.94 -18.99
CA PRO A 34 9.18 -15.99 -20.05
C PRO A 34 8.24 -14.78 -20.24
N ALA A 35 7.34 -14.48 -19.29
CA ALA A 35 6.47 -13.30 -19.40
C ALA A 35 7.30 -12.01 -19.51
N GLN A 36 6.93 -11.11 -20.42
CA GLN A 36 7.67 -9.87 -20.63
C GLN A 36 7.38 -8.84 -19.53
N PRO A 37 8.38 -8.04 -19.11
CA PRO A 37 8.19 -6.91 -18.21
C PRO A 37 7.17 -5.91 -18.77
N GLN A 38 6.12 -5.62 -18.00
CA GLN A 38 5.19 -4.56 -18.36
C GLN A 38 5.53 -3.26 -17.61
N PRO A 39 5.77 -2.13 -18.32
CA PRO A 39 6.06 -0.83 -17.70
C PRO A 39 4.99 -0.38 -16.67
N SER A 40 3.73 -0.76 -16.91
CA SER A 40 2.60 -0.52 -16.01
C SER A 40 2.83 -1.05 -14.58
N SER A 41 3.64 -2.10 -14.41
CA SER A 41 3.94 -2.69 -13.08
C SER A 41 4.66 -1.71 -12.15
N MET A 42 5.54 -0.87 -12.70
CA MET A 42 6.27 0.14 -11.92
C MET A 42 5.36 1.28 -11.50
N VAL A 43 4.48 1.72 -12.39
CA VAL A 43 3.46 2.73 -12.05
C VAL A 43 2.47 2.17 -11.04
N ARG A 44 2.10 0.89 -11.17
CA ARG A 44 1.18 0.20 -10.27
C ARG A 44 1.73 0.11 -8.85
N VAL A 45 3.00 -0.24 -8.67
CA VAL A 45 3.57 -0.29 -7.31
C VAL A 45 3.63 1.09 -6.65
N ILE A 46 3.83 2.15 -7.43
CA ILE A 46 3.77 3.53 -6.92
C ILE A 46 2.33 3.86 -6.49
N ALA A 47 1.35 3.55 -7.32
CA ALA A 47 -0.08 3.75 -7.00
C ALA A 47 -0.48 2.99 -5.73
N ASP A 48 -0.14 1.70 -5.64
CA ASP A 48 -0.48 0.85 -4.48
C ASP A 48 0.19 1.36 -3.18
N CYS A 49 1.47 1.75 -3.24
CA CYS A 49 2.18 2.31 -2.08
C CYS A 49 1.60 3.66 -1.64
N MET A 50 1.29 4.55 -2.58
CA MET A 50 0.73 5.87 -2.27
C MET A 50 -0.71 5.76 -1.76
N GLY A 51 -1.52 4.89 -2.36
CA GLY A 51 -2.88 4.61 -1.88
C GLY A 51 -2.89 4.01 -0.48
N ALA A 52 -1.99 3.06 -0.21
CA ALA A 52 -1.79 2.52 1.14
C ALA A 52 -1.36 3.62 2.13
N LEU A 53 -0.41 4.48 1.76
CA LEU A 53 0.01 5.61 2.61
C LEU A 53 -1.15 6.57 2.91
N VAL A 54 -1.95 6.95 1.91
CA VAL A 54 -3.13 7.83 2.11
C VAL A 54 -4.15 7.16 3.03
N LEU A 55 -4.45 5.87 2.82
CA LEU A 55 -5.34 5.11 3.69
C LEU A 55 -4.83 5.07 5.14
N GLY A 56 -3.53 4.85 5.32
CA GLY A 56 -2.87 4.86 6.63
C GLY A 56 -2.89 6.23 7.31
N LEU A 57 -2.61 7.31 6.57
CA LEU A 57 -2.69 8.68 7.07
C LEU A 57 -4.12 9.02 7.54
N ALA A 58 -5.15 8.59 6.79
CA ALA A 58 -6.54 8.79 7.16
C ALA A 58 -6.97 7.91 8.36
N ALA A 59 -6.41 6.71 8.48
CA ALA A 59 -6.74 5.76 9.55
C ALA A 59 -6.02 6.05 10.88
N ILE A 60 -4.93 6.84 10.90
CA ILE A 60 -4.11 7.06 12.10
C ILE A 60 -4.91 7.64 13.27
N GLY A 61 -5.94 8.43 12.99
CA GLY A 61 -6.85 8.97 14.01
C GLY A 61 -7.61 7.90 14.79
N ARG A 62 -7.81 6.72 14.21
CA ARG A 62 -8.46 5.56 14.86
C ARG A 62 -7.56 4.83 15.84
N LEU A 63 -6.23 5.02 15.75
CA LEU A 63 -5.27 4.48 16.72
C LEU A 63 -5.12 5.37 17.95
N GLN A 64 -5.41 6.67 17.84
CA GLN A 64 -5.24 7.62 18.95
C GLN A 64 -6.30 7.41 20.04
N THR A 65 -5.91 7.55 21.31
CA THR A 65 -6.89 7.60 22.40
C THR A 65 -7.66 8.91 22.42
N SER A 66 -8.88 8.89 22.98
CA SER A 66 -9.64 10.10 23.36
C SER A 66 -9.00 10.89 24.54
N GLY A 67 -7.71 10.70 24.82
CA GLY A 67 -6.99 11.45 25.85
C GLY A 67 -6.87 12.94 25.53
N ARG A 68 -6.49 13.75 26.53
CA ARG A 68 -6.48 15.23 26.44
C ARG A 68 -5.60 15.82 25.32
N ARG A 69 -4.62 15.08 24.79
CA ARG A 69 -3.75 15.55 23.69
C ARG A 69 -3.48 14.45 22.68
N LYS A 70 -3.86 14.68 21.43
CA LYS A 70 -3.55 13.79 20.30
C LYS A 70 -2.05 13.80 20.00
N VAL A 71 -1.47 12.63 19.76
CA VAL A 71 -0.05 12.47 19.36
C VAL A 71 0.25 13.14 18.02
N VAL A 72 -0.69 13.02 17.08
CA VAL A 72 -0.61 13.64 15.74
C VAL A 72 -1.82 14.54 15.56
N SER A 73 -1.59 15.81 15.22
CA SER A 73 -2.66 16.76 14.93
C SER A 73 -3.30 16.45 13.57
N GLN A 74 -4.59 16.76 13.41
CA GLN A 74 -5.27 16.68 12.11
C GLN A 74 -4.57 17.54 11.05
N GLN A 75 -4.05 18.70 11.46
CA GLN A 75 -3.35 19.64 10.60
C GLN A 75 -2.07 19.04 9.99
N ASP A 76 -1.38 18.18 10.75
CA ASP A 76 -0.14 17.54 10.31
C ASP A 76 -0.40 16.46 9.24
N LEU A 77 -1.65 15.97 9.12
CA LEU A 77 -2.04 14.94 8.17
C LEU A 77 -2.20 15.48 6.75
N TRP A 78 -2.74 16.70 6.61
CA TRP A 78 -3.25 17.17 5.32
C TRP A 78 -2.17 17.40 4.27
N ARG A 79 -1.01 17.95 4.65
CA ARG A 79 0.10 18.17 3.71
C ARG A 79 0.65 16.88 3.11
N PRO A 80 1.09 15.88 3.92
CA PRO A 80 1.57 14.63 3.35
C PRO A 80 0.47 13.85 2.64
N MET A 81 -0.78 13.92 3.11
CA MET A 81 -1.91 13.28 2.44
C MET A 81 -2.17 13.89 1.05
N ALA A 82 -2.15 15.22 0.91
CA ALA A 82 -2.33 15.88 -0.38
C ALA A 82 -1.21 15.53 -1.37
N ILE A 83 0.05 15.49 -0.91
CA ILE A 83 1.20 15.09 -1.74
C ILE A 83 1.05 13.64 -2.19
N ALA A 84 0.80 12.71 -1.25
CA ALA A 84 0.66 11.29 -1.56
C ALA A 84 -0.54 11.01 -2.49
N ALA A 85 -1.68 11.65 -2.24
CA ALA A 85 -2.86 11.54 -3.10
C ALA A 85 -2.62 12.15 -4.50
N GLY A 86 -1.80 13.21 -4.59
CA GLY A 86 -1.40 13.81 -5.87
C GLY A 86 -0.57 12.85 -6.71
N VAL A 87 0.46 12.25 -6.10
CA VAL A 87 1.28 11.22 -6.76
C VAL A 87 0.43 10.02 -7.15
N TRP A 88 -0.47 9.57 -6.26
CA TRP A 88 -1.40 8.48 -6.56
C TRP A 88 -2.30 8.79 -7.74
N THR A 89 -2.88 9.99 -7.81
CA THR A 89 -3.75 10.42 -8.92
C THR A 89 -3.00 10.41 -10.24
N VAL A 90 -1.76 10.94 -10.26
CA VAL A 90 -0.93 10.91 -11.48
C VAL A 90 -0.64 9.46 -11.88
N ALA A 91 -0.32 8.59 -10.93
CA ALA A 91 -0.10 7.17 -11.21
C ALA A 91 -1.35 6.49 -11.77
N GLU A 92 -2.55 6.75 -11.23
CA GLU A 92 -3.82 6.21 -11.76
C GLU A 92 -4.11 6.70 -13.18
N ILE A 93 -3.84 7.97 -13.50
CA ILE A 93 -4.00 8.51 -14.86
C ILE A 93 -3.05 7.80 -15.83
N VAL A 94 -1.79 7.61 -15.43
CA VAL A 94 -0.80 6.91 -16.26
C VAL A 94 -1.17 5.43 -16.45
N LEU A 95 -1.66 4.76 -15.39
CA LEU A 95 -2.17 3.39 -15.49
C LEU A 95 -3.37 3.29 -16.44
N LEU A 96 -4.27 4.28 -16.40
CA LEU A 96 -5.43 4.34 -17.29
C LEU A 96 -5.01 4.49 -18.76
N ALA A 97 -3.96 5.26 -19.03
CA ALA A 97 -3.39 5.39 -20.37
C ALA A 97 -2.74 4.09 -20.86
N PHE A 98 -2.00 3.37 -19.99
CA PHE A 98 -1.46 2.05 -20.32
C PHE A 98 -2.57 1.04 -20.60
N GLU A 99 -3.62 1.02 -19.77
CA GLU A 99 -4.75 0.11 -19.93
C GLU A 99 -5.51 0.35 -21.25
N ALA A 100 -5.69 1.62 -21.64
CA ALA A 100 -6.22 1.96 -22.95
C ALA A 100 -5.31 1.49 -24.10
N SER A 101 -4.00 1.64 -23.94
CA SER A 101 -2.98 1.18 -24.91
C SER A 101 -3.03 -0.32 -25.14
N ASP A 102 -3.16 -1.09 -24.06
CA ASP A 102 -3.22 -2.54 -24.11
C ASP A 102 -4.51 -3.02 -24.78
N VAL A 103 -5.65 -2.37 -24.51
CA VAL A 103 -6.95 -2.70 -25.13
C VAL A 103 -6.95 -2.38 -26.63
N GLU A 104 -6.41 -1.23 -27.04
CA GLU A 104 -6.32 -0.83 -28.45
C GLU A 104 -5.14 -1.47 -29.20
N SER A 105 -4.33 -2.29 -28.52
CA SER A 105 -3.12 -2.94 -29.09
C SER A 105 -2.17 -1.95 -29.79
N SER A 106 -2.14 -0.71 -29.33
CA SER A 106 -1.33 0.38 -29.87
C SER A 106 -0.32 0.86 -28.84
N ARG A 107 0.65 1.70 -29.25
CA ARG A 107 1.53 2.37 -28.29
C ARG A 107 0.81 3.57 -27.69
N VAL A 108 1.13 3.92 -26.44
CA VAL A 108 0.60 5.11 -25.76
C VAL A 108 0.82 6.39 -26.59
N SER A 109 1.92 6.48 -27.36
CA SER A 109 2.22 7.62 -28.24
C SER A 109 1.31 7.74 -29.46
N ASP A 110 0.73 6.61 -29.89
CA ASP A 110 -0.01 6.49 -31.15
C ASP A 110 -1.52 6.48 -30.91
N LEU A 111 -1.93 6.62 -29.63
CA LEU A 111 -3.30 6.47 -29.18
C LEU A 111 -4.12 7.72 -29.51
N GLY A 112 -5.11 7.55 -30.39
CA GLY A 112 -5.98 8.65 -30.81
C GLY A 112 -6.90 9.11 -29.69
N ALA A 113 -7.19 10.42 -29.63
CA ALA A 113 -8.10 10.98 -28.63
C ALA A 113 -9.51 10.37 -28.68
N SER A 114 -9.98 9.99 -29.87
CA SER A 114 -11.28 9.32 -30.06
C SER A 114 -11.29 7.89 -29.53
N GLN A 115 -10.21 7.13 -29.74
CA GLN A 115 -10.05 5.77 -29.20
C GLN A 115 -10.00 5.81 -27.68
N PHE A 116 -9.21 6.72 -27.11
CA PHE A 116 -9.14 6.91 -25.67
C PHE A 116 -10.52 7.27 -25.09
N LEU A 117 -11.24 8.22 -25.71
CA LEU A 117 -12.58 8.60 -25.27
C LEU A 117 -13.58 7.43 -25.39
N SER A 118 -13.47 6.61 -26.44
CA SER A 118 -14.29 5.41 -26.62
C SER A 118 -14.03 4.40 -25.50
N PHE A 119 -12.76 4.10 -25.21
CA PHE A 119 -12.36 3.26 -24.08
C PHE A 119 -12.92 3.78 -22.75
N LEU A 120 -12.80 5.07 -22.48
CA LEU A 120 -13.31 5.70 -21.26
C LEU A 120 -14.84 5.59 -21.10
N THR A 121 -15.58 5.63 -22.20
CA THR A 121 -17.05 5.73 -22.16
C THR A 121 -17.76 4.39 -22.38
N HIS A 122 -17.18 3.48 -23.16
CA HIS A 122 -17.82 2.24 -23.59
C HIS A 122 -17.18 0.98 -22.98
N ILE A 123 -15.99 1.09 -22.37
CA ILE A 123 -15.29 -0.06 -21.81
C ILE A 123 -15.32 0.00 -20.28
N SER A 124 -15.77 -1.09 -19.64
CA SER A 124 -15.98 -1.13 -18.19
C SER A 124 -14.70 -0.87 -17.39
N SER A 125 -13.54 -1.34 -17.86
CA SER A 125 -12.25 -1.05 -17.22
C SER A 125 -11.88 0.43 -17.29
N GLY A 126 -12.16 1.10 -18.42
CA GLY A 126 -12.01 2.55 -18.56
C GLY A 126 -12.89 3.34 -17.59
N GLN A 127 -14.15 2.94 -17.43
CA GLN A 127 -15.08 3.56 -16.48
C GLN A 127 -14.63 3.37 -15.02
N VAL A 128 -14.15 2.17 -14.66
CA VAL A 128 -13.57 1.88 -13.34
C VAL A 128 -12.33 2.74 -13.10
N GLY A 129 -11.49 2.91 -14.11
CA GLY A 129 -10.32 3.78 -14.06
C GLY A 129 -10.67 5.25 -13.84
N ILE A 130 -11.71 5.77 -14.52
CA ILE A 130 -12.21 7.13 -14.28
C ILE A 130 -12.70 7.27 -12.84
N ALA A 131 -13.46 6.30 -12.33
CA ALA A 131 -13.95 6.34 -10.97
C ALA A 131 -12.79 6.32 -9.94
N ALA A 132 -11.73 5.55 -10.19
CA ALA A 132 -10.52 5.56 -9.38
C ALA A 132 -9.84 6.95 -9.39
N VAL A 133 -9.60 7.52 -10.59
CA VAL A 133 -9.00 8.85 -10.75
C VAL A 133 -9.86 9.94 -10.09
N ALA A 134 -11.19 9.86 -10.21
CA ALA A 134 -12.10 10.82 -9.58
C ALA A 134 -12.02 10.74 -8.05
N CYS A 135 -11.95 9.54 -7.47
CA CYS A 135 -11.78 9.37 -6.02
C CYS A 135 -10.44 9.94 -5.53
N THR A 136 -9.34 9.66 -6.23
CA THR A 136 -8.01 10.17 -5.85
C THR A 136 -7.89 11.68 -6.06
N ALA A 137 -8.47 12.23 -7.13
CA ALA A 137 -8.52 13.68 -7.35
C ALA A 137 -9.39 14.38 -6.30
N GLY A 138 -10.52 13.79 -5.91
CA GLY A 138 -11.35 14.25 -4.80
C GLY A 138 -10.59 14.27 -3.47
N LEU A 139 -9.78 13.24 -3.20
CA LEU A 139 -8.87 13.20 -2.05
C LEU A 139 -7.84 14.34 -2.07
N VAL A 140 -7.22 14.60 -3.23
CA VAL A 140 -6.28 15.72 -3.40
C VAL A 140 -6.96 17.04 -3.09
N ALA A 141 -8.13 17.29 -3.68
CA ALA A 141 -8.89 18.52 -3.45
C ALA A 141 -9.25 18.68 -1.97
N TYR A 142 -9.78 17.61 -1.34
CA TYR A 142 -10.16 17.61 0.07
C TYR A 142 -8.96 17.91 0.98
N ALA A 143 -7.85 17.18 0.81
CA ALA A 143 -6.65 17.35 1.64
C ALA A 143 -5.97 18.71 1.38
N ALA A 144 -5.92 19.19 0.14
CA ALA A 144 -5.32 20.48 -0.20
C ALA A 144 -6.13 21.65 0.38
N VAL A 145 -7.47 21.60 0.31
CA VAL A 145 -8.34 22.61 0.91
C VAL A 145 -8.22 22.59 2.43
N ALA A 146 -8.27 21.40 3.05
CA ALA A 146 -8.12 21.27 4.50
C ALA A 146 -6.75 21.78 4.99
N PHE A 147 -5.67 21.52 4.23
CA PHE A 147 -4.33 22.07 4.50
C PHE A 147 -4.32 23.60 4.40
N ARG A 148 -4.86 24.16 3.31
CA ARG A 148 -4.87 25.62 3.09
C ARG A 148 -5.67 26.37 4.12
N GLN A 149 -6.74 25.78 4.64
CA GLN A 149 -7.60 26.37 5.66
C GLN A 149 -7.13 26.07 7.10
N ASN A 150 -6.04 25.33 7.28
CA ASN A 150 -5.60 24.85 8.60
C ASN A 150 -6.72 24.14 9.38
N ALA A 151 -7.58 23.43 8.63
CA ALA A 151 -8.83 22.92 9.13
C ALA A 151 -8.64 21.69 10.03
N ASN A 152 -9.42 21.61 11.11
CA ASN A 152 -9.49 20.44 11.98
C ASN A 152 -10.60 19.46 11.56
N TRP A 153 -10.86 19.35 10.25
CA TRP A 153 -11.89 18.48 9.70
C TRP A 153 -11.66 17.01 10.03
N SER A 154 -12.71 16.18 9.99
CA SER A 154 -12.53 14.74 10.18
C SER A 154 -11.75 14.12 9.01
N ALA A 155 -10.85 13.17 9.28
CA ALA A 155 -10.19 12.37 8.25
C ALA A 155 -11.09 11.25 7.69
N ASP A 156 -12.30 11.05 8.24
CA ASP A 156 -13.20 9.97 7.84
C ASP A 156 -13.61 10.01 6.35
N PRO A 157 -13.92 11.17 5.73
CA PRO A 157 -14.19 11.22 4.29
C PRO A 157 -12.98 10.75 3.46
N ALA A 158 -11.77 11.13 3.88
CA ALA A 158 -10.55 10.69 3.23
C ALA A 158 -10.31 9.18 3.41
N LEU A 159 -10.65 8.63 4.58
CA LEU A 159 -10.57 7.20 4.85
C LEU A 159 -11.52 6.41 3.93
N VAL A 160 -12.77 6.86 3.79
CA VAL A 160 -13.77 6.21 2.92
C VAL A 160 -13.37 6.30 1.45
N LEU A 161 -12.97 7.49 0.97
CA LEU A 161 -12.57 7.67 -0.43
C LEU A 161 -11.31 6.89 -0.80
N SER A 162 -10.32 6.83 0.09
CA SER A 162 -9.09 6.05 -0.16
C SER A 162 -9.35 4.55 -0.12
N ALA A 163 -10.20 4.09 0.81
CA ALA A 163 -10.66 2.70 0.82
C ALA A 163 -11.40 2.35 -0.47
N LEU A 164 -12.33 3.20 -0.91
CA LEU A 164 -13.09 3.02 -2.15
C LEU A 164 -12.18 2.93 -3.38
N ALA A 165 -11.25 3.87 -3.52
CA ALA A 165 -10.29 3.90 -4.64
C ALA A 165 -9.40 2.64 -4.68
N LEU A 166 -8.99 2.11 -3.52
CA LEU A 166 -8.18 0.89 -3.45
C LEU A 166 -8.95 -0.38 -3.80
N VAL A 167 -10.24 -0.46 -3.45
CA VAL A 167 -11.04 -1.68 -3.66
C VAL A 167 -11.71 -1.74 -5.03
N ILE A 168 -11.87 -0.61 -5.73
CA ILE A 168 -12.64 -0.56 -6.97
C ILE A 168 -12.09 -1.49 -8.06
N ARG A 169 -10.77 -1.58 -8.22
CA ARG A 169 -10.14 -2.48 -9.20
C ARG A 169 -10.28 -3.97 -8.78
N PRO A 170 -9.95 -4.37 -7.53
CA PRO A 170 -10.15 -5.74 -7.07
C PRO A 170 -11.60 -6.26 -7.20
N ILE A 171 -12.61 -5.41 -6.97
CA ILE A 171 -14.01 -5.85 -7.02
C ILE A 171 -14.56 -5.99 -8.46
N THR A 172 -13.90 -5.40 -9.46
CA THR A 172 -14.31 -5.50 -10.86
C THR A 172 -13.44 -6.42 -11.71
N GLY A 173 -12.33 -6.95 -11.18
CA GLY A 173 -11.46 -7.88 -11.90
C GLY A 173 -12.03 -9.29 -11.99
N HIS A 174 -11.49 -10.16 -12.86
CA HIS A 174 -12.00 -11.52 -13.12
C HIS A 174 -12.24 -12.40 -11.88
N MET A 175 -11.46 -12.19 -10.81
CA MET A 175 -11.68 -12.90 -9.55
C MET A 175 -13.05 -12.58 -8.92
N SER A 176 -13.65 -11.42 -9.20
CA SER A 176 -14.97 -11.04 -8.71
C SER A 176 -16.10 -11.93 -9.25
N LEU A 177 -15.85 -12.64 -10.36
CA LEU A 177 -16.78 -13.61 -10.93
C LEU A 177 -16.88 -14.89 -10.08
N GLN A 178 -15.91 -15.14 -9.20
CA GLN A 178 -15.91 -16.27 -8.28
C GLN A 178 -16.71 -15.95 -7.00
N PRO A 179 -17.33 -16.95 -6.35
CA PRO A 179 -17.98 -16.75 -5.06
C PRO A 179 -17.03 -16.08 -4.05
N PHE A 180 -17.49 -14.97 -3.46
CA PHE A 180 -16.71 -14.14 -2.51
C PHE A 180 -15.44 -13.48 -3.07
N GLY A 181 -15.12 -13.62 -4.36
CA GLY A 181 -13.85 -13.12 -4.91
C GLY A 181 -13.71 -11.60 -4.81
N ALA A 182 -14.79 -10.84 -5.04
CA ALA A 182 -14.80 -9.39 -4.84
C ALA A 182 -14.52 -9.02 -3.37
N LEU A 183 -15.17 -9.72 -2.43
CA LEU A 183 -14.98 -9.50 -0.99
C LEU A 183 -13.55 -9.84 -0.55
N LEU A 184 -13.00 -10.95 -1.01
CA LEU A 184 -11.63 -11.37 -0.72
C LEU A 184 -10.61 -10.38 -1.29
N GLY A 185 -10.80 -9.93 -2.53
CA GLY A 185 -9.95 -8.92 -3.16
C GLY A 185 -9.98 -7.58 -2.42
N ALA A 186 -11.19 -7.09 -2.08
CA ALA A 186 -11.36 -5.86 -1.33
C ALA A 186 -10.74 -5.95 0.08
N THR A 187 -11.05 -7.01 0.83
CA THR A 187 -10.51 -7.20 2.19
C THR A 187 -8.99 -7.40 2.20
N HIS A 188 -8.44 -8.09 1.20
CA HIS A 188 -6.99 -8.23 1.02
C HIS A 188 -6.34 -6.87 0.76
N ALA A 189 -6.85 -6.10 -0.20
CA ALA A 189 -6.31 -4.79 -0.55
C ALA A 189 -6.37 -3.81 0.64
N LEU A 190 -7.49 -3.77 1.37
CA LEU A 190 -7.62 -2.93 2.56
C LEU A 190 -6.72 -3.39 3.71
N ALA A 191 -6.59 -4.69 3.95
CA ALA A 191 -5.70 -5.21 4.99
C ALA A 191 -4.23 -4.92 4.67
N ALA A 192 -3.81 -5.09 3.41
CA ALA A 192 -2.45 -4.76 2.95
C ALA A 192 -2.19 -3.25 3.08
N GLY A 193 -3.15 -2.45 2.61
CA GLY A 193 -3.09 -1.00 2.64
C GLY A 193 -3.01 -0.45 4.07
N LEU A 194 -3.81 -0.98 5.00
CA LEU A 194 -3.79 -0.56 6.40
C LEU A 194 -2.52 -1.03 7.12
N TRP A 195 -2.06 -2.26 6.85
CA TRP A 195 -0.84 -2.79 7.47
C TRP A 195 0.38 -1.95 7.08
N PHE A 196 0.59 -1.74 5.78
CA PHE A 196 1.70 -0.91 5.28
C PHE A 196 1.51 0.57 5.62
N GLY A 197 0.33 1.09 5.31
CA GLY A 197 0.02 2.52 5.35
C GLY A 197 0.08 3.09 6.75
N LEU A 198 -0.48 2.42 7.75
CA LEU A 198 -0.45 2.91 9.12
C LEU A 198 0.98 3.02 9.63
N LEU A 199 1.84 2.04 9.33
CA LEU A 199 3.24 2.07 9.74
C LEU A 199 4.03 3.17 9.03
N ALA A 200 3.79 3.35 7.73
CA ALA A 200 4.39 4.45 6.97
C ALA A 200 3.93 5.82 7.52
N ALA A 201 2.65 5.95 7.87
CA ALA A 201 2.10 7.15 8.50
C ALA A 201 2.72 7.40 9.88
N LEU A 202 2.89 6.36 10.71
CA LEU A 202 3.59 6.41 12.00
C LEU A 202 5.03 6.91 11.82
N ALA A 203 5.79 6.32 10.89
CA ALA A 203 7.17 6.73 10.60
C ALA A 203 7.27 8.20 10.13
N LEU A 204 6.30 8.65 9.34
CA LEU A 204 6.28 10.00 8.79
C LEU A 204 5.94 11.07 9.85
N LEU A 205 4.98 10.76 10.73
CA LEU A 205 4.31 11.76 11.58
C LEU A 205 4.74 11.69 13.05
N VAL A 206 5.06 10.52 13.58
CA VAL A 206 5.41 10.40 15.00
C VAL A 206 6.82 10.91 15.25
N ARG A 207 6.92 11.91 16.14
CA ARG A 207 8.18 12.62 16.45
C ARG A 207 8.73 12.30 17.83
N THR A 208 7.88 11.91 18.79
CA THR A 208 8.26 11.82 20.20
C THR A 208 8.29 10.37 20.67
N ARG A 209 9.15 10.10 21.68
CA ARG A 209 9.20 8.79 22.36
C ARG A 209 7.86 8.40 22.96
N GLY A 210 7.15 9.34 23.59
CA GLY A 210 5.79 9.12 24.11
C GLY A 210 4.77 8.78 23.01
N GLY A 211 4.88 9.43 21.84
CA GLY A 211 4.00 9.12 20.71
C GLY A 211 4.19 7.70 20.17
N TRP A 212 5.44 7.24 20.07
CA TRP A 212 5.74 5.84 19.71
C TRP A 212 5.27 4.86 20.79
N ALA A 213 5.44 5.20 22.06
CA ALA A 213 4.96 4.37 23.18
C ALA A 213 3.43 4.21 23.20
N GLU A 214 2.68 5.22 22.77
CA GLU A 214 1.22 5.15 22.68
C GLU A 214 0.73 4.40 21.43
N LEU A 215 1.23 4.77 20.24
CA LEU A 215 0.64 4.31 18.99
C LEU A 215 1.18 2.97 18.49
N LEU A 216 2.47 2.67 18.73
CA LEU A 216 3.08 1.44 18.21
C LEU A 216 2.45 0.15 18.76
N PRO A 217 2.14 0.03 20.07
CA PRO A 217 1.48 -1.18 20.59
C PRO A 217 0.11 -1.42 19.97
N ARG A 218 -0.63 -0.35 19.69
CA ARG A 218 -1.96 -0.40 19.06
C ARG A 218 -1.88 -0.80 17.61
N TYR A 219 -0.95 -0.19 16.87
CA TYR A 219 -0.63 -0.64 15.52
C TYR A 219 -0.27 -2.13 15.50
N SER A 220 0.57 -2.59 16.43
CA SER A 220 0.94 -4.02 16.52
C SER A 220 -0.25 -4.93 16.85
N GLU A 221 -1.27 -4.44 17.56
CA GLU A 221 -2.52 -5.16 17.79
C GLU A 221 -3.41 -5.23 16.55
N TRP A 222 -3.40 -4.19 15.71
CA TRP A 222 -4.16 -4.20 14.46
C TRP A 222 -3.44 -5.00 13.38
N ALA A 223 -2.12 -4.86 13.30
CA ALA A 223 -1.26 -5.51 12.33
C ALA A 223 -1.42 -7.04 12.31
N TRP A 224 -1.53 -7.70 13.47
CA TRP A 224 -1.72 -9.16 13.48
C TRP A 224 -3.05 -9.57 12.85
N ARG A 225 -4.12 -8.77 13.02
CA ARG A 225 -5.43 -9.02 12.40
C ARG A 225 -5.32 -8.88 10.89
N PHE A 226 -4.62 -7.84 10.41
CA PHE A 226 -4.36 -7.65 8.97
C PHE A 226 -3.56 -8.81 8.39
N VAL A 227 -2.50 -9.27 9.08
CA VAL A 227 -1.70 -10.43 8.67
C VAL A 227 -2.57 -11.68 8.52
N VAL A 228 -3.49 -11.94 9.45
CA VAL A 228 -4.41 -13.08 9.37
C VAL A 228 -5.32 -12.95 8.15
N VAL A 229 -5.92 -11.78 7.93
CA VAL A 229 -6.76 -11.51 6.74
C VAL A 229 -5.97 -11.73 5.46
N LEU A 230 -4.75 -11.20 5.37
CA LEU A 230 -3.88 -11.36 4.20
C LEU A 230 -3.48 -12.79 3.93
N THR A 231 -3.17 -13.54 4.98
CA THR A 231 -2.81 -14.95 4.88
C THR A 231 -3.99 -15.77 4.37
N VAL A 232 -5.16 -15.61 4.98
CA VAL A 232 -6.37 -16.36 4.59
C VAL A 232 -6.79 -16.01 3.16
N SER A 233 -6.93 -14.71 2.85
CA SER A 233 -7.34 -14.27 1.51
C SER A 233 -6.31 -14.66 0.43
N GLY A 234 -5.01 -14.58 0.74
CA GLY A 234 -3.95 -14.99 -0.17
C GLY A 234 -3.96 -16.51 -0.46
N VAL A 235 -4.13 -17.33 0.59
CA VAL A 235 -4.24 -18.79 0.45
C VAL A 235 -5.47 -19.18 -0.37
N VAL A 236 -6.63 -18.57 -0.09
CA VAL A 236 -7.87 -18.85 -0.84
C VAL A 236 -7.69 -18.44 -2.31
N ASN A 237 -7.14 -17.26 -2.58
CA ASN A 237 -6.90 -16.79 -3.95
C ASN A 237 -5.93 -17.70 -4.72
N ALA A 238 -4.85 -18.15 -4.07
CA ALA A 238 -3.91 -19.09 -4.66
C ALA A 238 -4.56 -20.45 -4.93
N ALA A 239 -5.35 -20.97 -3.99
CA ALA A 239 -6.06 -22.24 -4.17
C ALA A 239 -7.05 -22.19 -5.35
N VAL A 240 -7.81 -21.10 -5.47
CA VAL A 240 -8.78 -20.91 -6.57
C VAL A 240 -8.09 -20.80 -7.93
N ARG A 241 -6.95 -20.10 -8.03
CA ARG A 241 -6.24 -19.91 -9.30
C ARG A 241 -5.41 -21.11 -9.74
N ILE A 242 -4.82 -21.87 -8.80
CA ILE A 242 -3.87 -22.94 -9.14
C ILE A 242 -4.57 -24.31 -9.24
N GLY A 243 -5.65 -24.54 -8.48
CA GLY A 243 -6.49 -25.75 -8.56
C GLY A 243 -5.83 -27.07 -8.11
N ALA A 244 -4.51 -27.18 -8.15
CA ALA A 244 -3.71 -28.34 -7.71
C ALA A 244 -2.32 -27.92 -7.18
N PHE A 245 -1.63 -28.78 -6.44
CA PHE A 245 -0.29 -28.45 -5.88
C PHE A 245 0.86 -28.52 -6.91
N GLY A 246 0.72 -29.30 -7.98
CA GLY A 246 1.77 -29.47 -9.02
C GLY A 246 2.17 -28.18 -9.74
N PRO A 247 1.23 -27.35 -10.23
CA PRO A 247 1.55 -26.11 -10.94
C PRO A 247 2.20 -25.01 -10.08
N LEU A 248 2.32 -25.18 -8.75
CA LEU A 248 2.99 -24.18 -7.89
C LEU A 248 4.47 -24.00 -8.24
N PHE A 249 5.15 -25.08 -8.63
CA PHE A 249 6.58 -25.04 -8.92
C PHE A 249 6.88 -24.85 -10.41
N ASP A 250 5.97 -25.31 -11.26
CA ASP A 250 6.19 -25.35 -12.71
C ASP A 250 5.65 -24.13 -13.46
N THR A 251 4.78 -23.32 -12.84
CA THR A 251 4.19 -22.14 -13.49
C THR A 251 4.83 -20.82 -13.03
N ALA A 252 4.91 -19.86 -13.95
CA ALA A 252 5.32 -18.49 -13.67
C ALA A 252 4.50 -17.87 -12.52
N TYR A 253 3.18 -18.07 -12.54
CA TYR A 253 2.28 -17.63 -11.47
C TYR A 253 2.62 -18.27 -10.12
N GLY A 254 2.80 -19.60 -10.10
CA GLY A 254 3.14 -20.37 -8.90
C GLY A 254 4.44 -19.90 -8.23
N ARG A 255 5.49 -19.65 -9.03
CA ARG A 255 6.79 -19.14 -8.50
C ARG A 255 6.65 -17.77 -7.85
N VAL A 256 5.86 -16.86 -8.42
CA VAL A 256 5.61 -15.53 -7.82
C VAL A 256 4.78 -15.65 -6.54
N VAL A 257 3.78 -16.55 -6.51
CA VAL A 257 3.00 -16.84 -5.29
C VAL A 257 3.87 -17.44 -4.18
N LEU A 258 4.78 -18.35 -4.53
CA LEU A 258 5.73 -18.93 -3.57
C LEU A 258 6.66 -17.85 -3.00
N ALA A 259 7.22 -16.98 -3.85
CA ALA A 259 8.04 -15.86 -3.41
C ALA A 259 7.28 -14.94 -2.45
N LYS A 260 6.02 -14.58 -2.76
CA LYS A 260 5.16 -13.81 -1.83
C LYS A 260 4.96 -14.53 -0.50
N THR A 261 4.77 -15.85 -0.53
CA THR A 261 4.56 -16.66 0.67
C THR A 261 5.81 -16.66 1.55
N VAL A 262 7.00 -16.84 0.96
CA VAL A 262 8.28 -16.77 1.67
C VAL A 262 8.48 -15.40 2.31
N VAL A 263 8.27 -14.32 1.55
CA VAL A 263 8.43 -12.95 2.09
C VAL A 263 7.40 -12.68 3.20
N LEU A 264 6.16 -13.14 3.06
CA LEU A 264 5.15 -13.03 4.11
C LEU A 264 5.59 -13.75 5.39
N VAL A 265 6.10 -14.99 5.29
CA VAL A 265 6.61 -15.73 6.46
C VAL A 265 7.76 -15.00 7.14
N LEU A 266 8.70 -14.43 6.36
CA LEU A 266 9.79 -13.63 6.89
C LEU A 266 9.29 -12.38 7.61
N LEU A 267 8.30 -11.66 7.05
CA LEU A 267 7.70 -10.48 7.67
C LEU A 267 6.93 -10.84 8.95
N VAL A 268 6.21 -11.95 8.98
CA VAL A 268 5.52 -12.43 10.19
C VAL A 268 6.51 -12.81 11.28
N GLY A 269 7.61 -13.49 10.91
CA GLY A 269 8.71 -13.79 11.83
C GLY A 269 9.37 -12.53 12.39
N LEU A 270 9.63 -11.55 11.53
CA LEU A 270 10.16 -10.23 11.91
C LEU A 270 9.20 -9.48 12.83
N GLY A 271 7.91 -9.45 12.50
CA GLY A 271 6.86 -8.83 13.30
C GLY A 271 6.72 -9.48 14.68
N TRP A 272 6.86 -10.81 14.78
CA TRP A 272 6.90 -11.52 16.06
C TRP A 272 8.13 -11.15 16.88
N TRP A 273 9.32 -11.08 16.25
CA TRP A 273 10.54 -10.63 16.89
C TRP A 273 10.41 -9.19 17.41
N TRP A 274 9.84 -8.31 16.61
CA TRP A 274 9.60 -6.90 16.96
C TRP A 274 8.54 -6.73 18.03
N ARG A 275 7.48 -7.54 18.03
CA ARG A 275 6.53 -7.54 19.14
C ARG A 275 7.22 -7.83 20.48
N ARG A 276 8.23 -8.69 20.51
CA ARG A 276 8.99 -9.04 21.72
C ARG A 276 10.07 -8.02 22.09
N THR A 277 10.76 -7.46 21.10
CA THR A 277 11.94 -6.60 21.32
C THR A 277 11.65 -5.12 21.14
N TRP A 278 10.92 -4.75 20.10
CA TRP A 278 10.61 -3.37 19.73
C TRP A 278 9.40 -2.83 20.48
N VAL A 279 8.24 -3.47 20.31
CA VAL A 279 6.94 -2.97 20.82
C VAL A 279 6.93 -2.93 22.35
N ARG A 280 7.44 -3.99 23.01
CA ARG A 280 7.53 -4.04 24.48
C ARG A 280 8.45 -2.95 25.05
N GLN A 281 9.55 -2.64 24.38
CA GLN A 281 10.47 -1.58 24.82
C GLN A 281 9.89 -0.19 24.57
N ALA A 282 9.25 0.05 23.42
CA ALA A 282 8.53 1.29 23.13
C ALA A 282 7.43 1.56 24.18
N ALA A 283 6.57 0.57 24.44
CA ALA A 283 5.46 0.69 25.39
C ALA A 283 5.94 1.05 26.80
N ALA A 284 7.04 0.44 27.23
CA ALA A 284 7.69 0.73 28.50
C ALA A 284 8.45 2.07 28.51
N HIS A 285 8.38 2.86 27.44
CA HIS A 285 9.15 4.07 27.24
C HIS A 285 10.65 3.80 27.45
N ARG A 286 11.22 2.70 26.94
CA ARG A 286 12.64 2.37 27.11
C ARG A 286 13.45 2.49 25.83
N MET A 287 12.91 3.17 24.83
CA MET A 287 13.53 3.27 23.52
C MET A 287 13.23 4.62 22.90
N GLU A 288 14.26 5.18 22.27
CA GLU A 288 14.21 6.50 21.67
C GLU A 288 13.36 6.54 20.38
N ALA A 289 12.90 7.74 20.03
CA ALA A 289 12.08 7.95 18.85
C ALA A 289 12.83 7.59 17.55
N ASP A 290 14.12 7.88 17.47
CA ASP A 290 14.94 7.62 16.28
C ASP A 290 15.16 6.12 16.03
N GLU A 291 15.37 5.34 17.09
CA GLU A 291 15.47 3.88 16.97
C GLU A 291 14.12 3.26 16.59
N SER A 292 13.01 3.80 17.11
CA SER A 292 11.67 3.39 16.69
C SER A 292 11.42 3.71 15.22
N LEU A 293 11.81 4.91 14.78
CA LEU A 293 11.72 5.33 13.38
C LEU A 293 12.55 4.41 12.48
N ARG A 294 13.79 4.08 12.86
CA ARG A 294 14.66 3.18 12.10
C ARG A 294 14.02 1.83 11.87
N ARG A 295 13.45 1.22 12.91
CA ARG A 295 12.76 -0.07 12.81
C ARG A 295 11.52 0.05 11.94
N ALA A 296 10.71 1.09 12.13
CA ALA A 296 9.55 1.31 11.26
C ALA A 296 9.95 1.43 9.78
N ILE A 297 11.02 2.16 9.46
CA ILE A 297 11.54 2.28 8.09
C ILE A 297 11.97 0.92 7.55
N ILE A 298 12.66 0.09 8.34
CA ILE A 298 13.06 -1.26 7.93
C ILE A 298 11.84 -2.13 7.56
N GLU A 299 10.73 -2.07 8.31
CA GLU A 299 9.52 -2.87 7.99
C GLU A 299 8.89 -2.33 6.73
N VAL A 300 8.70 -1.02 6.63
CA VAL A 300 8.05 -0.37 5.48
C VAL A 300 8.82 -0.72 4.21
N VAL A 301 10.15 -0.65 4.25
CA VAL A 301 11.02 -1.04 3.13
C VAL A 301 10.91 -2.54 2.81
N ALA A 302 10.85 -3.41 3.83
CA ALA A 302 10.68 -4.85 3.61
C ALA A 302 9.28 -5.19 3.02
N MET A 303 8.24 -4.51 3.48
CA MET A 303 6.87 -4.65 2.98
C MET A 303 6.73 -4.10 1.55
N ALA A 304 7.49 -3.06 1.18
CA ALA A 304 7.48 -2.49 -0.17
C ALA A 304 7.88 -3.53 -1.24
N VAL A 305 8.76 -4.48 -0.90
CA VAL A 305 9.10 -5.61 -1.78
C VAL A 305 7.87 -6.46 -2.11
N VAL A 306 7.00 -6.72 -1.13
CA VAL A 306 5.75 -7.48 -1.33
C VAL A 306 4.79 -6.71 -2.23
N PHE A 307 4.70 -5.39 -2.07
CA PHE A 307 3.91 -4.53 -2.95
C PHE A 307 4.45 -4.57 -4.39
N GLY A 308 5.77 -4.58 -4.59
CA GLY A 308 6.38 -4.76 -5.91
C GLY A 308 6.05 -6.11 -6.55
N LEU A 309 6.16 -7.20 -5.79
CA LEU A 309 5.73 -8.54 -6.24
C LEU A 309 4.22 -8.56 -6.55
N ALA A 310 3.42 -7.81 -5.81
CA ALA A 310 1.97 -7.73 -6.01
C ALA A 310 1.60 -6.97 -7.27
N ALA A 311 2.21 -5.81 -7.50
CA ALA A 311 1.98 -4.99 -8.67
C ALA A 311 2.34 -5.74 -9.97
N ALA A 312 3.50 -6.40 -10.00
CA ALA A 312 3.91 -7.20 -11.16
C ALA A 312 2.96 -8.37 -11.43
N LEU A 313 2.45 -9.05 -10.39
CA LEU A 313 1.48 -10.12 -10.58
C LEU A 313 0.14 -9.58 -11.09
N ALA A 314 -0.27 -8.39 -10.66
CA ALA A 314 -1.54 -7.79 -11.07
C ALA A 314 -1.55 -7.34 -12.54
N THR A 315 -0.38 -7.03 -13.12
CA THR A 315 -0.23 -6.61 -14.52
C THR A 315 0.05 -7.76 -15.46
N THR A 316 0.62 -8.87 -14.97
CA THR A 316 1.02 -10.01 -15.80
C THR A 316 0.01 -11.17 -15.86
N ALA A 317 -1.06 -11.13 -15.06
CA ALA A 317 -1.91 -12.29 -14.77
C ALA A 317 -3.40 -12.13 -15.11
#